data_AF-A0A0A9Z2P0-F1
#
_entry.id   AF-A0A0A9Z2P0-F1
#
_cell.length_a   1.000
_cell.length_b   1.000
_cell.length_c   1.000
_cell.angle_alpha   90.00
_cell.angle_beta   90.00
_cell.angle_gamma   90.00
#
_symmetry.space_group_name_H-M   'P 1'
#
loop_
_entity.id
_entity.type
_entity.pdbx_description
1 polymer ?
#
loop_
_entity_poly.entity_id
_entity_poly.type
_entity_poly.pdbx_seq_one_letter_code
_entity_poly.pdbx_strand_id
1 'polypeptide(L)'
;DGGLCDRAEAMVDSVDFQVKEATKLLKKLKLFGELFDKSMATLEEGQGEYDVLAIQVNATRFRTVSVIATLETELEFRQATPAPAAAVSTPVTRIMAKLPKLHIKPFSGDSLKFNEFWQLFEINVHQNQTLSAVEKFNYLISFLSDQSKKCIEGIPISAENYDSAVQIVKEKYGNLELLINNHYNELTRLPRARYFASSLRVTYEEVMKHLRCLENLGEDTEQRVFRTIITSK
;
A
#
# COMPACT_ATOMS: atom_id res chain seq x y z
N ASP A 1 -2.21 -17.61 11.92
CA ASP A 1 -3.63 -17.81 11.56
C ASP A 1 -3.98 -17.00 10.30
N GLY A 2 -3.26 -17.24 9.18
CA GLY A 2 -3.29 -16.39 7.97
C GLY A 2 -4.64 -16.36 7.23
N GLY A 3 -5.49 -17.38 7.42
CA GLY A 3 -6.73 -17.55 6.67
C GLY A 3 -7.85 -16.55 6.97
N LEU A 4 -7.73 -15.71 8.02
CA LEU A 4 -8.73 -14.68 8.31
C LEU A 4 -8.53 -13.41 7.46
N CYS A 5 -7.28 -13.00 7.23
CA CYS A 5 -6.97 -11.86 6.37
C CYS A 5 -7.24 -12.22 4.90
N ASP A 6 -6.81 -13.42 4.45
CA ASP A 6 -7.06 -13.88 3.08
C ASP A 6 -8.57 -13.93 2.74
N ARG A 7 -9.41 -14.35 3.70
CA ARG A 7 -10.87 -14.38 3.54
C ARG A 7 -11.51 -13.00 3.53
N ALA A 8 -10.91 -12.03 4.21
CA ALA A 8 -11.38 -10.65 4.21
C ALA A 8 -11.06 -9.96 2.89
N GLU A 9 -9.82 -10.10 2.43
CA GLU A 9 -9.32 -9.57 1.16
C GLU A 9 -10.16 -10.12 0.00
N ALA A 10 -10.35 -11.44 -0.06
CA ALA A 10 -11.18 -12.08 -1.09
C ALA A 10 -12.65 -11.64 -1.09
N MET A 11 -13.17 -11.18 0.05
CA MET A 11 -14.56 -10.72 0.18
C MET A 11 -14.70 -9.23 -0.16
N VAL A 12 -13.69 -8.41 0.11
CA VAL A 12 -13.61 -7.02 -0.37
C VAL A 12 -13.49 -7.00 -1.90
N ASP A 13 -12.72 -7.91 -2.47
CA ASP A 13 -12.54 -8.04 -3.93
C ASP A 13 -13.74 -8.70 -4.64
N SER A 14 -14.72 -9.21 -3.88
CA SER A 14 -15.89 -9.87 -4.43
C SER A 14 -16.95 -8.89 -4.92
N VAL A 15 -17.51 -9.18 -6.11
CA VAL A 15 -18.61 -8.40 -6.70
C VAL A 15 -19.91 -8.51 -5.88
N ASP A 16 -20.11 -9.63 -5.17
CA ASP A 16 -21.29 -9.91 -4.34
C ASP A 16 -20.98 -9.80 -2.84
N PHE A 17 -20.76 -8.55 -2.39
CA PHE A 17 -20.33 -8.26 -1.02
C PHE A 17 -21.42 -8.58 0.02
N GLN A 18 -21.17 -9.61 0.83
CA GLN A 18 -22.11 -10.10 1.84
C GLN A 18 -21.95 -9.32 3.17
N VAL A 19 -22.69 -8.22 3.34
CA VAL A 19 -22.63 -7.32 4.52
C VAL A 19 -22.71 -8.06 5.87
N LYS A 20 -23.56 -9.09 5.98
CA LYS A 20 -23.70 -9.89 7.22
C LYS A 20 -22.45 -10.72 7.53
N GLU A 21 -21.85 -11.33 6.51
CA GLU A 21 -20.64 -12.13 6.67
C GLU A 21 -19.43 -11.21 6.91
N ALA A 22 -19.38 -10.07 6.23
CA ALA A 22 -18.38 -9.03 6.44
C ALA A 22 -18.38 -8.46 7.85
N THR A 23 -19.56 -8.17 8.40
CA THR A 23 -19.70 -7.69 9.78
C THR A 23 -19.23 -8.74 10.80
N LYS A 24 -19.48 -10.03 10.53
CA LYS A 24 -19.05 -11.14 11.38
C LYS A 24 -17.53 -11.34 11.32
N LEU A 25 -16.94 -11.21 10.12
CA LEU A 25 -15.51 -11.32 9.91
C LEU A 25 -14.75 -10.15 10.55
N LEU A 26 -15.26 -8.93 10.41
CA LEU A 26 -14.73 -7.72 11.05
C LEU A 26 -14.66 -7.85 12.57
N LYS A 27 -15.73 -8.36 13.21
CA LYS A 27 -15.74 -8.62 14.66
C LYS A 27 -14.65 -9.61 15.09
N LYS A 28 -14.40 -10.65 14.30
CA LYS A 28 -13.35 -11.63 14.60
C LYS A 28 -11.95 -11.06 14.43
N LEU A 29 -11.72 -10.27 13.37
CA LEU A 29 -10.44 -9.61 13.13
C LEU A 29 -10.10 -8.59 14.22
N LYS A 30 -11.07 -7.79 14.68
CA LYS A 30 -10.87 -6.86 15.80
C LYS A 30 -10.48 -7.56 17.09
N LEU A 31 -11.20 -8.63 17.44
CA LEU A 31 -10.88 -9.44 18.63
C LEU A 31 -9.46 -10.04 18.56
N PHE A 32 -9.05 -10.45 17.35
CA PHE A 32 -7.71 -10.98 17.11
C PHE A 32 -6.63 -9.90 17.21
N GLY A 33 -6.90 -8.69 16.71
CA GLY A 33 -6.03 -7.52 16.86
C GLY A 33 -5.82 -7.13 18.34
N GLU A 34 -6.89 -7.11 19.14
CA GLU A 34 -6.81 -6.82 20.58
C GLU A 34 -5.95 -7.85 21.35
N LEU A 35 -6.05 -9.13 20.98
CA LEU A 35 -5.22 -10.18 21.57
C LEU A 35 -3.73 -10.00 21.20
N PHE A 36 -3.45 -9.54 19.97
CA PHE A 36 -2.08 -9.23 19.54
C PHE A 36 -1.50 -8.03 20.27
N ASP A 37 -2.26 -6.94 20.42
CA ASP A 37 -1.84 -5.74 21.13
C ASP A 37 -1.51 -6.04 22.60
N LYS A 38 -2.27 -6.96 23.21
CA LYS A 38 -2.01 -7.42 24.57
C LYS A 38 -0.73 -8.27 24.66
N SER A 39 -0.47 -9.12 23.68
CA SER A 39 0.74 -9.95 23.62
C SER A 39 2.00 -9.10 23.34
N MET A 40 1.96 -8.31 22.26
CA MET A 40 2.37 -6.90 22.19
C MET A 40 3.11 -6.29 23.39
N ALA A 41 2.31 -5.59 24.19
CA ALA A 41 2.72 -4.84 25.36
C ALA A 41 3.47 -5.70 26.40
N THR A 42 3.13 -7.00 26.49
CA THR A 42 3.79 -7.92 27.42
C THR A 42 5.23 -8.23 27.01
N LEU A 43 5.56 -8.14 25.71
CA LEU A 43 6.91 -8.35 25.18
C LEU A 43 7.77 -7.08 25.24
N GLU A 44 7.17 -5.89 25.11
CA GLU A 44 7.87 -4.60 25.20
C GLU A 44 8.40 -4.29 26.62
N GLU A 45 7.81 -4.88 27.65
CA GLU A 45 8.31 -4.78 29.03
C GLU A 45 9.53 -5.68 29.32
N GLY A 46 9.88 -6.62 28.42
CA GLY A 46 11.02 -7.53 28.56
C GLY A 46 12.32 -6.95 28.02
N GLN A 47 13.38 -6.89 28.83
CA GLN A 47 14.73 -6.60 28.35
C GLN A 47 15.31 -7.81 27.59
N GLY A 48 15.17 -7.84 26.26
CA GLY A 48 15.71 -8.92 25.43
C GLY A 48 15.88 -8.56 23.96
N GLU A 49 16.87 -9.19 23.32
CA GLU A 49 17.24 -9.08 21.91
C GLU A 49 16.06 -9.55 21.02
N TYR A 50 15.66 -8.72 20.05
CA TYR A 50 14.44 -8.92 19.25
C TYR A 50 14.61 -10.09 18.28
N ASP A 51 13.86 -11.17 18.50
CA ASP A 51 13.91 -12.39 17.69
C ASP A 51 13.07 -12.26 16.39
N VAL A 52 13.41 -13.03 15.36
CA VAL A 52 12.76 -13.05 14.03
C VAL A 52 11.23 -13.27 14.11
N LEU A 53 10.77 -13.94 15.18
CA LEU A 53 9.36 -14.17 15.47
C LEU A 53 8.58 -12.87 15.75
N ALA A 54 9.22 -11.86 16.38
CA ALA A 54 8.58 -10.57 16.69
C ALA A 54 8.31 -9.73 15.43
N ILE A 55 9.22 -9.81 14.44
CA ILE A 55 9.06 -9.16 13.13
C ILE A 55 7.89 -9.80 12.36
N GLN A 56 7.77 -11.13 12.36
CA GLN A 56 6.65 -11.84 11.73
C GLN A 56 5.30 -11.57 12.40
N VAL A 57 5.28 -11.41 13.72
CA VAL A 57 4.09 -11.03 14.49
C VAL A 57 3.65 -9.60 14.16
N ASN A 58 4.59 -8.65 14.07
CA ASN A 58 4.29 -7.28 13.66
C ASN A 58 3.79 -7.17 12.21
N ALA A 59 4.38 -7.91 11.28
CA ALA A 59 3.90 -7.97 9.90
C ALA A 59 2.46 -8.53 9.81
N THR A 60 2.16 -9.57 10.59
CA THR A 60 0.80 -10.16 10.67
C THR A 60 -0.20 -9.19 11.31
N ARG A 61 0.23 -8.44 12.33
CA ARG A 61 -0.56 -7.38 12.98
C ARG A 61 -0.88 -6.24 12.01
N PHE A 62 0.12 -5.76 11.27
CA PHE A 62 -0.05 -4.70 10.27
C PHE A 62 -1.05 -5.10 9.18
N ARG A 63 -0.92 -6.33 8.65
CA ARG A 63 -1.88 -6.88 7.68
C ARG A 63 -3.30 -6.92 8.25
N THR A 64 -3.46 -7.34 9.49
CA THR A 64 -4.78 -7.40 10.17
C THR A 64 -5.42 -6.03 10.31
N VAL A 65 -4.66 -5.00 10.71
CA VAL A 65 -5.16 -3.63 10.87
C VAL A 65 -5.58 -3.02 9.54
N SER A 66 -4.77 -3.22 8.49
CA SER A 66 -5.07 -2.74 7.14
C SER A 66 -6.39 -3.31 6.61
N VAL A 67 -6.59 -4.62 6.77
CA VAL A 67 -7.81 -5.35 6.35
C VAL A 67 -9.05 -4.91 7.13
N ILE A 68 -8.91 -4.62 8.43
CA ILE A 68 -10.00 -4.07 9.24
C ILE A 68 -10.46 -2.72 8.69
N ALA A 69 -9.53 -1.80 8.42
CA ALA A 69 -9.84 -0.46 7.91
C ALA A 69 -10.52 -0.48 6.54
N THR A 70 -10.10 -1.39 5.64
CA THR A 70 -10.73 -1.57 4.33
C THR A 70 -12.16 -2.12 4.46
N LEU A 71 -12.37 -3.11 5.33
CA LEU A 71 -13.71 -3.66 5.58
C LEU A 71 -14.67 -2.63 6.20
N GLU A 72 -14.20 -1.78 7.11
CA GLU A 72 -15.01 -0.72 7.71
C GLU A 72 -15.43 0.32 6.67
N THR A 73 -14.49 0.78 5.85
CA THR A 73 -14.76 1.74 4.79
C THR A 73 -15.79 1.19 3.79
N GLU A 74 -15.65 -0.08 3.40
CA GLU A 74 -16.59 -0.74 2.47
C GLU A 74 -17.97 -0.97 3.09
N LEU A 75 -18.03 -1.29 4.40
CA LEU A 75 -19.29 -1.45 5.12
C LEU A 75 -20.04 -0.12 5.29
N GLU A 76 -19.32 0.97 5.59
CA GLU A 76 -19.90 2.31 5.68
C GLU A 76 -20.47 2.76 4.32
N PHE A 77 -19.72 2.53 3.24
CA PHE A 77 -20.16 2.86 1.88
C PHE A 77 -21.44 2.11 1.49
N ARG A 78 -21.55 0.81 1.81
CA ARG A 78 -22.71 -0.02 1.44
C ARG A 78 -23.92 0.12 2.37
N GLN A 79 -23.72 0.48 3.65
CA GLN A 79 -24.83 0.75 4.58
C GLN A 79 -25.42 2.16 4.40
N ALA A 80 -24.66 3.10 3.84
CA ALA A 80 -25.11 4.47 3.55
C ALA A 80 -25.99 4.59 2.29
N THR A 81 -26.32 3.50 1.60
CA THR A 81 -27.19 3.52 0.41
C THR A 81 -28.64 3.14 0.78
N PRO A 82 -29.62 4.07 0.77
CA PRO A 82 -31.02 3.68 0.85
C PRO A 82 -31.47 3.02 -0.47
N ALA A 83 -32.36 2.03 -0.37
CA ALA A 83 -32.94 1.33 -1.51
C ALA A 83 -33.60 2.29 -2.53
N PRO A 84 -33.57 2.00 -3.84
CA PRO A 84 -34.15 2.89 -4.84
C PRO A 84 -35.68 2.72 -4.86
N ALA A 85 -36.40 3.71 -4.31
CA ALA A 85 -37.76 3.98 -4.75
C ALA A 85 -37.67 4.75 -6.08
N ALA A 86 -38.39 4.25 -7.08
CA ALA A 86 -38.42 4.73 -8.46
C ALA A 86 -38.39 6.27 -8.55
N ALA A 87 -37.31 6.81 -9.13
CA ALA A 87 -37.25 8.21 -9.53
C ALA A 87 -36.68 8.29 -10.95
N VAL A 88 -37.49 8.94 -11.78
CA VAL A 88 -37.31 9.20 -13.21
C VAL A 88 -35.90 9.67 -13.54
N SER A 89 -35.30 9.01 -14.54
CA SER A 89 -34.03 9.38 -15.15
C SER A 89 -34.05 10.81 -15.65
N THR A 90 -33.33 11.71 -14.97
CA THR A 90 -32.78 12.91 -15.62
C THR A 90 -31.27 12.72 -15.75
N PRO A 91 -30.68 12.97 -16.94
CA PRO A 91 -29.25 12.81 -17.11
C PRO A 91 -28.55 13.92 -16.35
N VAL A 92 -27.93 13.58 -15.21
CA VAL A 92 -26.96 14.46 -14.56
C VAL A 92 -25.72 14.47 -15.45
N THR A 93 -25.63 15.46 -16.31
CA THR A 93 -24.39 15.80 -17.01
C THR A 93 -23.38 16.23 -15.96
N ARG A 94 -22.50 15.30 -15.55
CA ARG A 94 -21.27 15.66 -14.84
C ARG A 94 -20.49 16.58 -15.76
N ILE A 95 -20.50 17.88 -15.47
CA ILE A 95 -19.57 18.82 -16.09
C ILE A 95 -18.19 18.45 -15.56
N MET A 96 -17.51 17.53 -16.26
CA MET A 96 -16.10 17.28 -16.05
C MET A 96 -15.38 18.55 -16.48
N ALA A 97 -14.97 19.37 -15.50
CA ALA A 97 -13.96 20.37 -15.73
C ALA A 97 -12.79 19.67 -16.46
N LYS A 98 -12.44 20.16 -17.66
CA LYS A 98 -11.32 19.61 -18.44
C LYS A 98 -10.02 19.98 -17.72
N LEU A 99 -9.69 19.20 -16.70
CA LEU A 99 -8.37 19.21 -16.07
C LEU A 99 -7.33 18.83 -17.14
N PRO A 100 -6.11 19.41 -17.08
CA PRO A 100 -5.01 18.95 -17.92
C PRO A 100 -4.87 17.44 -17.80
N LYS A 101 -4.70 16.74 -18.93
CA LYS A 101 -4.53 15.29 -18.93
C LYS A 101 -3.35 14.93 -18.03
N LEU A 102 -3.61 14.13 -16.99
CA LEU A 102 -2.56 13.67 -16.08
C LEU A 102 -1.59 12.80 -16.89
N HIS A 103 -0.36 13.26 -17.07
CA HIS A 103 0.67 12.49 -17.76
C HIS A 103 1.38 11.58 -16.75
N ILE A 104 0.97 10.31 -16.70
CA ILE A 104 1.73 9.29 -15.97
C ILE A 104 3.05 9.08 -16.74
N LYS A 105 4.17 9.40 -16.11
CA LYS A 105 5.50 9.15 -16.70
C LYS A 105 5.73 7.64 -16.81
N PRO A 106 6.38 7.15 -17.88
CA PRO A 106 6.75 5.75 -17.96
C PRO A 106 7.64 5.33 -16.79
N PHE A 107 7.30 4.21 -16.16
CA PHE A 107 8.04 3.63 -15.06
C PHE A 107 9.35 3.02 -15.55
N SER A 108 10.48 3.45 -14.98
CA SER A 108 11.82 3.05 -15.41
C SER A 108 12.32 1.73 -14.79
N GLY A 109 11.59 1.15 -13.82
CA GLY A 109 12.04 -0.03 -13.07
C GLY A 109 12.70 0.30 -11.72
N ASP A 110 12.63 1.55 -11.29
CA ASP A 110 13.14 2.00 -9.98
C ASP A 110 12.14 1.64 -8.88
N SER A 111 12.44 0.63 -8.07
CA SER A 111 11.55 0.15 -6.99
C SER A 111 11.17 1.26 -5.99
N LEU A 112 12.00 2.31 -5.82
CA LEU A 112 11.67 3.44 -4.94
C LEU A 112 10.49 4.26 -5.47
N LYS A 113 10.32 4.30 -6.78
CA LYS A 113 9.25 5.05 -7.46
C LYS A 113 8.07 4.17 -7.85
N PHE A 114 8.17 2.86 -7.61
CA PHE A 114 7.13 1.92 -8.01
C PHE A 114 5.83 2.19 -7.27
N ASN A 115 5.87 2.53 -5.98
CA ASN A 115 4.66 2.83 -5.21
C ASN A 115 3.91 4.06 -5.77
N GLU A 116 4.62 5.15 -6.03
CA GLU A 116 4.03 6.36 -6.65
C GLU A 116 3.44 6.04 -8.03
N PHE A 117 4.18 5.31 -8.86
CA PHE A 117 3.71 4.85 -10.16
C PHE A 117 2.45 3.98 -10.04
N TRP A 118 2.47 2.99 -9.15
CA TRP A 118 1.37 2.05 -8.98
C TRP A 118 0.10 2.76 -8.51
N GLN A 119 0.19 3.66 -7.53
CA GLN A 119 -0.95 4.46 -7.08
C GLN A 119 -1.58 5.27 -8.22
N LEU A 120 -0.75 5.93 -9.04
CA LEU A 120 -1.25 6.68 -10.20
C LEU A 120 -1.87 5.76 -11.25
N PHE A 121 -1.24 4.64 -11.57
CA PHE A 121 -1.77 3.66 -12.52
C PHE A 121 -3.07 3.05 -12.00
N GLU A 122 -3.15 2.76 -10.71
CA GLU A 122 -4.28 2.10 -10.08
C GLU A 122 -5.54 2.95 -10.16
N ILE A 123 -5.44 4.22 -9.76
CA ILE A 123 -6.55 5.18 -9.76
C ILE A 123 -7.03 5.49 -11.19
N ASN A 124 -6.11 5.61 -12.15
CA ASN A 124 -6.44 6.07 -13.50
C ASN A 124 -6.82 4.94 -14.46
N VAL A 125 -6.27 3.74 -14.25
CA VAL A 125 -6.38 2.61 -15.20
C VAL A 125 -6.93 1.35 -14.53
N HIS A 126 -6.30 0.86 -13.45
CA HIS A 126 -6.65 -0.44 -12.87
C HIS A 126 -8.09 -0.48 -12.33
N GLN A 127 -8.47 0.54 -11.55
CA GLN A 127 -9.81 0.69 -10.96
C GLN A 127 -10.85 1.26 -11.93
N ASN A 128 -10.43 1.68 -13.13
CA ASN A 128 -11.34 2.26 -14.11
C ASN A 128 -12.23 1.18 -14.73
N GLN A 129 -13.52 1.21 -14.39
CA GLN A 129 -14.52 0.25 -14.87
C GLN A 129 -14.92 0.46 -16.35
N THR A 130 -14.57 1.60 -16.95
CA THR A 130 -14.86 1.87 -18.37
C THR A 130 -13.89 1.21 -19.33
N LEU A 131 -12.73 0.76 -18.83
CA LEU A 131 -11.70 0.07 -19.60
C LEU A 131 -11.85 -1.45 -19.43
N SER A 132 -11.78 -2.18 -20.54
CA SER A 132 -11.68 -3.63 -20.53
C SER A 132 -10.31 -4.09 -20.01
N ALA A 133 -10.21 -5.35 -19.55
CA ALA A 133 -8.94 -5.93 -19.10
C ALA A 133 -7.83 -5.87 -20.18
N VAL A 134 -8.20 -6.08 -21.45
CA VAL A 134 -7.28 -5.97 -22.59
C VAL A 134 -6.78 -4.54 -22.77
N GLU A 135 -7.65 -3.54 -22.65
CA GLU A 135 -7.25 -2.13 -22.72
C GLU A 135 -6.34 -1.76 -21.54
N LYS A 136 -6.69 -2.19 -20.32
CA LYS A 136 -5.84 -1.99 -19.13
C LYS A 136 -4.46 -2.61 -19.29
N PHE A 137 -4.37 -3.79 -19.91
CA PHE A 137 -3.09 -4.45 -20.17
C PHE A 137 -2.26 -3.65 -21.19
N ASN A 138 -2.87 -3.18 -22.28
CA ASN A 138 -2.17 -2.30 -23.23
C ASN A 138 -1.66 -1.01 -22.56
N TYR A 139 -2.45 -0.42 -21.66
CA TYR A 139 -2.02 0.73 -20.87
C TYR A 139 -0.86 0.39 -19.95
N LEU A 140 -0.92 -0.73 -19.22
CA LEU A 140 0.17 -1.20 -18.36
C LEU A 140 1.49 -1.27 -19.14
N ILE A 141 1.48 -1.94 -20.31
CA ILE A 141 2.66 -2.03 -21.17
C ILE A 141 3.13 -0.63 -21.62
N SER A 142 2.21 0.26 -21.99
CA SER A 142 2.55 1.62 -22.45
C SER A 142 3.23 2.47 -21.38
N PHE A 143 2.90 2.23 -20.10
CA PHE A 143 3.45 2.95 -18.96
C PHE A 143 4.69 2.28 -18.35
N LEU A 144 5.12 1.13 -18.84
CA LEU A 144 6.39 0.53 -18.47
C LEU A 144 7.47 0.97 -19.48
N SER A 145 8.68 1.26 -19.01
CA SER A 145 9.84 1.44 -19.88
C SER A 145 10.33 0.08 -20.42
N ASP A 146 11.18 0.09 -21.45
CA ASP A 146 11.68 -1.16 -22.05
C ASP A 146 12.43 -2.04 -21.04
N GLN A 147 13.11 -1.46 -20.05
CA GLN A 147 13.76 -2.20 -18.97
C GLN A 147 12.73 -2.90 -18.08
N SER A 148 11.62 -2.23 -17.76
CA SER A 148 10.57 -2.73 -16.88
C SER A 148 9.66 -3.74 -17.57
N LYS A 149 9.38 -3.55 -18.86
CA LYS A 149 8.56 -4.47 -19.68
C LYS A 149 9.11 -5.89 -19.72
N LYS A 150 10.44 -6.05 -19.61
CA LYS A 150 11.11 -7.37 -19.61
C LYS A 150 10.54 -8.36 -18.59
N CYS A 151 9.91 -7.90 -17.51
CA CYS A 151 9.30 -8.81 -16.53
C CYS A 151 8.02 -9.49 -17.01
N ILE A 152 7.30 -8.88 -17.94
CA ILE A 152 6.07 -9.38 -18.53
C ILE A 152 6.23 -9.70 -20.01
N GLU A 153 7.48 -9.73 -20.50
CA GLU A 153 7.81 -10.08 -21.86
C GLU A 153 7.44 -11.55 -22.11
N GLY A 154 6.77 -11.80 -23.24
CA GLY A 154 6.27 -13.13 -23.59
C GLY A 154 4.87 -13.46 -23.06
N ILE A 155 4.26 -12.60 -22.23
CA ILE A 155 2.86 -12.77 -21.83
C ILE A 155 1.95 -12.25 -22.94
N PRO A 156 1.06 -13.07 -23.53
CA PRO A 156 0.12 -12.61 -24.54
C PRO A 156 -0.85 -11.58 -23.97
N ILE A 157 -1.09 -10.50 -24.71
CA ILE A 157 -2.07 -9.47 -24.33
C ILE A 157 -3.48 -10.06 -24.47
N SER A 158 -4.04 -10.55 -23.36
CA SER A 158 -5.41 -11.06 -23.27
C SER A 158 -6.06 -10.65 -21.95
N ALA A 159 -7.38 -10.77 -21.87
CA ALA A 159 -8.11 -10.49 -20.64
C ALA A 159 -7.72 -11.45 -19.52
N GLU A 160 -7.50 -12.73 -19.83
CA GLU A 160 -7.15 -13.75 -18.82
C GLU A 160 -5.76 -13.53 -18.22
N ASN A 161 -4.85 -12.91 -18.99
CA ASN A 161 -3.46 -12.72 -18.59
C ASN A 161 -3.21 -11.39 -17.87
N TYR A 162 -4.18 -10.47 -17.83
CA TYR A 162 -3.99 -9.14 -17.27
C TYR A 162 -3.61 -9.18 -15.78
N ASP A 163 -4.37 -9.91 -14.97
CA ASP A 163 -4.12 -9.98 -13.52
C ASP A 163 -2.78 -10.64 -13.20
N SER A 164 -2.40 -11.66 -13.99
CA SER A 164 -1.08 -12.29 -13.90
C SER A 164 0.05 -11.31 -14.22
N ALA A 165 -0.10 -10.49 -15.27
CA ALA A 165 0.89 -9.47 -15.62
C ALA A 165 1.02 -8.40 -14.53
N VAL A 166 -0.10 -7.97 -13.92
CA VAL A 166 -0.10 -7.04 -12.78
C VAL A 166 0.64 -7.65 -11.58
N GLN A 167 0.35 -8.90 -11.25
CA GLN A 167 0.98 -9.59 -10.14
C GLN A 167 2.51 -9.68 -10.32
N ILE A 168 2.98 -10.08 -11.50
CA ILE A 168 4.43 -10.17 -11.79
C ILE A 168 5.12 -8.82 -11.63
N VAL A 169 4.48 -7.73 -12.10
CA VAL A 169 5.01 -6.37 -11.95
C VAL A 169 5.08 -5.98 -10.47
N LYS A 170 4.03 -6.25 -9.69
CA LYS A 170 3.99 -5.98 -8.25
C LYS A 170 5.00 -6.81 -7.47
N GLU A 171 5.16 -8.09 -7.76
CA GLU A 171 6.14 -8.95 -7.09
C GLU A 171 7.57 -8.48 -7.35
N LYS A 172 7.87 -8.08 -8.60
CA LYS A 172 9.21 -7.66 -8.97
C LYS A 172 9.60 -6.28 -8.43
N TYR A 173 8.67 -5.32 -8.44
CA TYR A 173 8.97 -3.92 -8.14
C TYR A 173 8.28 -3.38 -6.88
N GLY A 174 7.22 -4.03 -6.42
CA GLY A 174 6.41 -3.67 -5.25
C GLY A 174 6.82 -4.37 -3.97
N ASN A 175 8.04 -4.90 -3.88
CA ASN A 175 8.57 -5.40 -2.62
C ASN A 175 8.77 -4.23 -1.64
N LEU A 176 7.73 -3.95 -0.85
CA LEU A 176 7.70 -2.90 0.16
C LEU A 176 8.75 -3.12 1.25
N GLU A 177 9.06 -4.37 1.59
CA GLU A 177 10.10 -4.70 2.58
C GLU A 177 11.48 -4.28 2.09
N LEU A 178 11.78 -4.50 0.81
CA LEU A 178 13.01 -4.00 0.19
C LEU A 178 13.06 -2.47 0.18
N LEU A 179 11.91 -1.82 -0.07
CA LEU A 179 11.80 -0.35 -0.05
C LEU A 179 12.04 0.23 1.35
N ILE A 180 11.42 -0.37 2.37
CA ILE A 180 11.61 -0.03 3.78
C ILE A 180 13.08 -0.21 4.14
N ASN A 181 13.67 -1.38 3.85
CA ASN A 181 15.08 -1.67 4.11
C ASN A 181 16.01 -0.68 3.40
N ASN A 182 15.70 -0.25 2.18
CA ASN A 182 16.48 0.77 1.49
C ASN A 182 16.43 2.11 2.23
N HIS A 183 15.25 2.55 2.68
CA HIS A 183 15.14 3.78 3.47
C HIS A 183 15.88 3.69 4.82
N TYR A 184 15.80 2.56 5.53
CA TYR A 184 16.62 2.30 6.73
C TYR A 184 18.12 2.35 6.43
N ASN A 185 18.56 1.74 5.33
CA ASN A 185 19.95 1.75 4.90
C ASN A 185 20.45 3.15 4.56
N GLU A 186 19.67 3.92 3.80
CA GLU A 186 20.01 5.31 3.47
C GLU A 186 20.09 6.17 4.73
N LEU A 187 19.09 6.07 5.62
CA LEU A 187 19.08 6.78 6.92
C LEU A 187 20.32 6.43 7.77
N THR A 188 20.70 5.15 7.79
CA THR A 188 21.89 4.66 8.52
C THR A 188 23.20 5.10 7.85
N ARG A 189 23.23 5.30 6.53
CA ARG A 189 24.41 5.73 5.77
C ARG A 189 24.57 7.24 5.69
N LEU A 190 23.55 8.02 6.05
CA LEU A 190 23.64 9.49 6.04
C LEU A 190 24.89 9.96 6.82
N PRO A 191 25.63 10.94 6.26
CA PRO A 191 26.81 11.48 6.91
C PRO A 191 26.40 12.33 8.12
N ARG A 192 27.26 12.33 9.14
CA ARG A 192 27.07 13.17 10.32
C ARG A 192 27.14 14.65 9.94
N ALA A 193 26.22 15.45 10.46
CA ALA A 193 26.22 16.89 10.29
C ALA A 193 27.53 17.49 10.81
N ARG A 194 28.06 18.46 10.07
CA ARG A 194 29.22 19.25 10.48
C ARG A 194 28.78 20.42 11.37
N TYR A 195 29.72 21.07 12.04
CA TYR A 195 29.50 22.14 13.03
C TYR A 195 28.99 23.48 12.45
N PHE A 196 28.29 23.47 11.32
CA PHE A 196 27.73 24.68 10.68
C PHE A 196 26.25 24.48 10.37
N ALA A 197 25.45 25.53 10.56
CA ALA A 197 23.98 25.47 10.46
C ALA A 197 23.46 24.95 9.11
N SER A 198 24.15 25.26 8.00
CA SER A 198 23.79 24.76 6.67
C SER A 198 23.92 23.23 6.56
N SER A 199 24.97 22.65 7.15
CA SER A 199 25.16 21.19 7.16
C SER A 199 24.09 20.50 8.00
N LEU A 200 23.75 21.06 9.15
CA LEU A 200 22.69 20.52 10.02
C LEU A 200 21.33 20.53 9.31
N ARG A 201 21.02 21.62 8.60
CA ARG A 201 19.78 21.73 7.84
C ARG A 201 19.65 20.69 6.74
N VAL A 202 20.72 20.45 5.97
CA VAL A 202 20.73 19.43 4.91
C VAL A 202 20.53 18.03 5.51
N THR A 203 21.27 17.69 6.58
CA THR A 203 21.11 16.39 7.24
C THR A 203 19.69 16.22 7.79
N TYR A 204 19.12 17.24 8.42
CA TYR A 204 17.74 17.22 8.91
C TYR A 204 16.73 17.01 7.77
N GLU A 205 16.85 17.74 6.66
CA GLU A 205 15.94 17.61 5.52
C GLU A 205 15.98 16.19 4.91
N GLU A 206 17.17 15.58 4.78
CA GLU A 206 17.30 14.20 4.32
C GLU A 206 16.77 13.17 5.32
N VAL A 207 17.04 13.33 6.62
CA VAL A 207 16.47 12.48 7.68
C VAL A 207 14.94 12.53 7.62
N MET A 208 14.35 13.73 7.61
CA MET A 208 12.90 13.91 7.59
C MET A 208 12.26 13.35 6.33
N LYS A 209 12.93 13.46 5.17
CA LYS A 209 12.46 12.85 3.93
C LYS A 209 12.32 11.33 4.08
N HIS A 210 13.34 10.66 4.62
CA HIS A 210 13.30 9.21 4.82
C HIS A 210 12.29 8.79 5.88
N LEU A 211 12.17 9.53 7.00
CA LEU A 211 11.17 9.25 8.03
C LEU A 211 9.73 9.36 7.49
N ARG A 212 9.42 10.42 6.73
CA ARG A 212 8.09 10.56 6.11
C ARG A 212 7.79 9.45 5.11
N CYS A 213 8.79 9.01 4.34
CA CYS A 213 8.61 7.87 3.44
C CYS A 213 8.32 6.59 4.23
N LEU A 214 9.02 6.35 5.33
CA LEU A 214 8.81 5.20 6.22
C LEU A 214 7.43 5.26 6.90
N GLU A 215 6.99 6.41 7.40
CA GLU A 215 5.64 6.63 7.95
C GLU A 215 4.55 6.31 6.92
N ASN A 216 4.71 6.79 5.69
CA ASN A 216 3.77 6.50 4.60
C ASN A 216 3.75 5.02 4.20
N LEU A 217 4.83 4.28 4.49
CA LEU A 217 4.92 2.83 4.30
C LEU A 217 4.42 2.04 5.52
N GLY A 218 3.99 2.73 6.59
CA GLY A 218 3.40 2.13 7.78
C GLY A 218 4.38 1.86 8.92
N GLU A 219 5.63 2.33 8.82
CA GLU A 219 6.62 2.22 9.90
C GLU A 219 6.33 3.22 11.02
N ASP A 220 6.44 2.75 12.27
CA ASP A 220 6.34 3.62 13.45
C ASP A 220 7.68 4.30 13.72
N THR A 221 7.78 5.57 13.30
CA THR A 221 8.99 6.40 13.45
C THR A 221 9.28 6.82 14.89
N GLU A 222 8.36 6.59 15.84
CA GLU A 222 8.59 6.84 17.27
C GLU A 222 9.41 5.73 17.95
N GLN A 223 9.63 4.61 17.26
CA GLN A 223 10.47 3.53 17.76
C GLN A 223 11.89 4.02 18.10
N ARG A 224 12.44 3.43 19.16
CA ARG A 224 13.75 3.79 19.70
C ARG A 224 14.88 3.71 18.67
N VAL A 225 14.79 2.80 17.69
CA VAL A 225 15.79 2.64 16.62
C VAL A 225 15.99 3.94 15.84
N PHE A 226 14.92 4.66 15.51
CA PHE A 226 15.01 5.93 14.81
C PHE A 226 15.67 7.01 15.65
N ARG A 227 15.36 7.08 16.95
CA ARG A 227 16.02 8.02 17.88
C ARG A 227 17.53 7.77 17.93
N THR A 228 17.96 6.51 17.95
CA THR A 228 19.38 6.15 17.92
C THR A 228 20.04 6.54 16.60
N ILE A 229 19.38 6.29 15.46
CA ILE A 229 19.93 6.66 14.15
C ILE A 229 20.03 8.19 14.04
N ILE A 230 18.97 8.93 14.36
CA ILE A 230 18.92 10.41 14.27
C ILE A 230 20.00 11.04 15.15
N THR A 231 20.16 10.59 16.40
CA THR A 231 21.18 11.14 17.32
C THR A 231 22.62 10.79 16.92
N SER A 232 22.81 9.78 16.06
CA SER A 232 24.12 9.44 15.49
C SER A 232 24.53 10.31 14.29
N LYS A 233 23.56 11.02 13.69
CA LYS A 233 23.76 11.93 12.56
C LYS A 233 24.02 13.35 13.01
#